data_AF-A0AAU6XR42-F1
#
_entry.id   AF-A0AAU6XR42-F1
#
_cell.length_a   1.000
_cell.length_b   1.000
_cell.length_c   1.000
_cell.angle_alpha   90.00
_cell.angle_beta   90.00
_cell.angle_gamma   90.00
#
_symmetry.space_group_name_H-M   'P 1'
#
loop_
_entity.id
_entity.type
_entity.pdbx_description
1 polymer ?
#
loop_
_entity_poly.entity_id
_entity_poly.type
_entity_poly.pdbx_seq_one_letter_code
_entity_poly.pdbx_strand_id
1 'polypeptide(L)'
;MGSRGAVRGSGRRRAGRVGVGLAALLVGLLGTGCAAFDTEDDVRRARELAEESYPGELEVVDARILFPESTGSEVTLAIADDPDAAVRFRIDAAKDRCDGGPNCADALREAVDRARREAGQLRAMRDAFDGCGHPLLGTDEKLTAPWIEARVTDRTVDDVLARVGACVQRWVTARAERDPGAAPEWVTVNLAAPGAADDLPEAKSTLPTVVRFTHGRRLAALAQDPYYVAAYPVGRDADRTVDAAAATLRIVSPFEERQAFSRRIDASVLPALRETYPDAVTAGGAGMGVWRLEQGTVRRMRGYVLFCERPPADGKQCFGDLAALVSSDPAGRDAEVVRILTDIRDEHGVLRLPPR
;
A
#
# COMPACT_ATOMS: atom_id res chain seq x y z
N MET A 1 22.45 66.72 -32.31
CA MET A 1 22.71 66.26 -33.69
C MET A 1 21.45 65.61 -34.23
N GLY A 2 21.13 65.85 -35.50
CA GLY A 2 19.79 65.84 -36.13
C GLY A 2 18.96 64.57 -35.94
N SER A 3 17.63 64.63 -35.85
CA SER A 3 16.61 65.33 -36.65
C SER A 3 16.35 64.71 -38.03
N ARG A 4 15.05 64.44 -38.24
CA ARG A 4 14.31 64.17 -39.49
C ARG A 4 14.49 62.75 -40.03
N GLY A 5 13.43 61.96 -40.16
CA GLY A 5 12.15 62.26 -40.84
C GLY A 5 12.08 61.27 -42.02
N ALA A 6 10.97 60.88 -42.62
CA ALA A 6 9.58 61.30 -42.64
C ALA A 6 8.86 60.15 -43.40
N VAL A 7 7.65 59.74 -42.99
CA VAL A 7 6.36 60.16 -43.58
C VAL A 7 5.90 59.35 -44.81
N ARG A 8 4.57 59.09 -44.79
CA ARG A 8 3.63 58.72 -45.88
C ARG A 8 3.70 57.27 -46.36
N GLY A 9 2.59 56.55 -46.52
CA GLY A 9 1.19 56.97 -46.53
C GLY A 9 0.48 56.36 -47.74
N SER A 10 -0.80 56.06 -47.54
CA SER A 10 -1.83 55.82 -48.57
C SER A 10 -1.76 54.51 -49.37
N GLY A 11 -2.91 53.87 -49.54
CA GLY A 11 -3.04 52.82 -50.55
C GLY A 11 -4.27 51.93 -50.43
N ARG A 12 -5.47 52.49 -50.60
CA ARG A 12 -6.68 51.72 -50.96
C ARG A 12 -6.40 50.80 -52.16
N ARG A 13 -6.99 49.58 -52.14
CA ARG A 13 -7.82 48.95 -53.21
C ARG A 13 -8.00 47.46 -52.84
N ARG A 14 -9.21 47.03 -52.48
CA ARG A 14 -10.28 46.51 -53.35
C ARG A 14 -9.93 45.21 -54.10
N ALA A 15 -10.74 44.21 -53.76
CA ALA A 15 -11.44 43.29 -54.66
C ALA A 15 -10.73 42.01 -55.13
N GLY A 16 -11.51 40.92 -55.11
CA GLY A 16 -11.31 39.69 -55.87
C GLY A 16 -11.20 38.47 -54.96
N ARG A 17 -12.31 37.86 -54.53
CA ARG A 17 -13.08 36.80 -55.22
C ARG A 17 -12.44 35.41 -55.16
N VAL A 18 -13.21 34.52 -54.50
CA VAL A 18 -13.58 33.14 -54.91
C VAL A 18 -12.49 32.07 -54.83
N GLY A 19 -12.78 31.03 -54.05
CA GLY A 19 -12.09 29.75 -54.11
C GLY A 19 -12.59 28.76 -53.06
N VAL A 20 -13.58 27.95 -53.44
CA VAL A 20 -14.14 26.81 -52.71
C VAL A 20 -13.05 25.79 -52.35
N GLY A 21 -13.10 25.21 -51.14
CA GLY A 21 -12.26 24.06 -50.76
C GLY A 21 -12.68 23.47 -49.41
N LEU A 22 -13.20 22.24 -49.44
CA LEU A 22 -13.78 21.47 -48.35
C LEU A 22 -12.71 20.90 -47.40
N ALA A 23 -13.08 20.83 -46.11
CA ALA A 23 -12.81 19.73 -45.16
C ALA A 23 -11.41 19.51 -44.55
N ALA A 24 -11.48 19.36 -43.22
CA ALA A 24 -10.89 18.30 -42.39
C ALA A 24 -9.77 18.69 -41.41
N LEU A 25 -9.95 18.11 -40.22
CA LEU A 25 -8.97 17.82 -39.16
C LEU A 25 -8.44 19.01 -38.36
N LEU A 26 -8.92 19.13 -37.11
CA LEU A 26 -8.15 19.61 -35.96
C LEU A 26 -8.96 19.42 -34.67
N VAL A 27 -8.89 18.20 -34.11
CA VAL A 27 -9.04 17.91 -32.68
C VAL A 27 -8.04 16.77 -32.46
N GLY A 28 -7.01 16.83 -31.63
CA GLY A 28 -6.60 17.76 -30.59
C GLY A 28 -5.57 16.99 -29.78
N LEU A 29 -4.43 16.68 -30.40
CA LEU A 29 -3.24 16.13 -29.76
C LEU A 29 -2.56 17.22 -28.93
N LEU A 30 -2.13 16.86 -27.71
CA LEU A 30 -1.12 17.46 -26.80
C LEU A 30 -1.63 17.25 -25.35
N GLY A 31 -0.96 16.61 -24.40
CA GLY A 31 0.36 15.97 -24.25
C GLY A 31 0.35 15.22 -22.90
N THR A 32 1.37 14.55 -22.38
CA THR A 32 2.82 14.52 -22.63
C THR A 32 3.41 13.29 -21.90
N GLY A 33 4.23 12.49 -22.60
CA GLY A 33 5.52 12.02 -22.08
C GLY A 33 5.63 10.68 -21.32
N CYS A 34 5.63 9.56 -22.04
CA CYS A 34 6.57 8.42 -21.92
C CYS A 34 6.39 7.56 -23.19
N ALA A 35 7.39 6.78 -23.59
CA ALA A 35 7.47 6.08 -24.88
C ALA A 35 6.16 5.37 -25.30
N ALA A 36 5.81 5.50 -26.59
CA ALA A 36 4.62 4.92 -27.20
C ALA A 36 4.70 3.39 -27.24
N PHE A 37 4.27 2.75 -26.16
CA PHE A 37 3.92 1.34 -26.10
C PHE A 37 2.44 1.28 -25.82
N ASP A 38 1.71 0.66 -26.75
CA ASP A 38 0.26 0.80 -26.83
C ASP A 38 -0.44 -0.44 -26.27
N THR A 39 -1.28 -0.24 -25.25
CA THR A 39 -2.14 -1.28 -24.69
C THR A 39 -3.36 -1.58 -25.59
N GLU A 40 -3.57 -0.83 -26.67
CA GLU A 40 -4.75 -0.95 -27.54
C GLU A 40 -4.99 -2.36 -28.06
N ASP A 41 -3.95 -3.06 -28.51
CA ASP A 41 -4.09 -4.43 -29.03
C ASP A 41 -4.52 -5.42 -27.94
N ASP A 42 -3.92 -5.32 -26.74
CA ASP A 42 -4.27 -6.17 -25.59
C ASP A 42 -5.68 -5.85 -25.08
N VAL A 43 -6.05 -4.58 -25.05
CA VAL A 43 -7.39 -4.11 -24.67
C VAL A 43 -8.44 -4.62 -25.65
N ARG A 44 -8.17 -4.51 -26.97
CA ARG A 44 -9.06 -5.05 -28.00
C ARG A 44 -9.24 -6.55 -27.84
N ARG A 45 -8.15 -7.29 -27.63
CA ARG A 45 -8.19 -8.74 -27.42
C ARG A 45 -8.98 -9.12 -26.16
N ALA A 46 -8.79 -8.39 -25.07
CA ALA A 46 -9.55 -8.60 -23.84
C ALA A 46 -11.05 -8.33 -24.05
N ARG A 47 -11.41 -7.29 -24.81
CA ARG A 47 -12.82 -7.00 -25.19
C ARG A 47 -13.43 -8.10 -26.05
N GLU A 48 -12.71 -8.56 -27.08
CA GLU A 48 -13.17 -9.65 -27.96
C GLU A 48 -13.41 -10.93 -27.17
N LEU A 49 -12.46 -11.31 -26.30
CA LEU A 49 -12.59 -12.50 -25.44
C LEU A 49 -13.75 -12.35 -24.42
N ALA A 50 -13.90 -11.16 -23.85
CA ALA A 50 -14.98 -10.84 -22.92
C ALA A 50 -16.35 -10.95 -23.60
N GLU A 51 -16.52 -10.41 -24.80
CA GLU A 51 -17.78 -10.49 -25.55
C GLU A 51 -18.05 -11.92 -26.03
N GLU A 52 -17.03 -12.70 -26.39
CA GLU A 52 -17.19 -14.11 -26.76
C GLU A 52 -17.62 -14.98 -25.56
N SER A 53 -17.04 -14.74 -24.39
CA SER A 53 -17.23 -15.59 -23.20
C SER A 53 -18.38 -15.12 -22.28
N TYR A 54 -18.63 -13.81 -22.24
CA TYR A 54 -19.58 -13.12 -21.35
C TYR A 54 -20.26 -11.93 -22.07
N PRO A 55 -21.10 -12.19 -23.08
CA PRO A 55 -21.65 -11.15 -23.96
C PRO A 55 -22.39 -10.06 -23.17
N GLY A 56 -21.93 -8.81 -23.28
CA GLY A 56 -22.52 -7.65 -22.59
C GLY A 56 -22.40 -7.63 -21.06
N GLU A 57 -21.72 -8.59 -20.43
CA GLU A 57 -21.57 -8.64 -18.96
C GLU A 57 -20.28 -8.00 -18.45
N LEU A 58 -19.24 -7.92 -19.29
CA LEU A 58 -17.92 -7.41 -18.92
C LEU A 58 -17.54 -6.19 -19.75
N GLU A 59 -17.13 -5.11 -19.08
CA GLU A 59 -16.70 -3.86 -19.73
C GLU A 59 -15.27 -3.50 -19.33
N VAL A 60 -14.38 -3.29 -20.30
CA VAL A 60 -13.01 -2.83 -20.01
C VAL A 60 -13.03 -1.38 -19.52
N VAL A 61 -12.55 -1.16 -18.29
CA VAL A 61 -12.54 0.16 -17.63
C VAL A 61 -11.14 0.73 -17.40
N ASP A 62 -10.10 -0.12 -17.43
CA ASP A 62 -8.71 0.29 -17.27
C ASP A 62 -7.74 -0.73 -17.90
N ALA A 63 -6.52 -0.30 -18.22
CA ALA A 63 -5.45 -1.18 -18.67
C ALA A 63 -4.08 -0.59 -18.32
N ARG A 64 -3.13 -1.45 -17.95
CA ARG A 64 -1.75 -1.07 -17.67
C ARG A 64 -0.76 -2.09 -18.19
N ILE A 65 0.38 -1.61 -18.69
CA ILE A 65 1.51 -2.45 -19.08
C ILE A 65 2.18 -3.01 -17.83
N LEU A 66 2.51 -4.29 -17.84
CA LEU A 66 3.26 -4.94 -16.76
C LEU A 66 4.77 -4.80 -16.98
N PHE A 67 5.55 -4.74 -15.89
CA PHE A 67 7.01 -4.68 -15.96
C PHE A 67 7.67 -6.03 -15.64
N PRO A 68 8.64 -6.52 -16.43
CA PRO A 68 9.11 -5.95 -17.69
C PRO A 68 8.02 -6.02 -18.77
N GLU A 69 8.01 -5.08 -19.72
CA GLU A 69 6.96 -4.92 -20.76
C GLU A 69 6.71 -6.20 -21.56
N SER A 70 7.74 -7.06 -21.70
CA SER A 70 7.64 -8.39 -22.29
C SER A 70 6.70 -9.36 -21.54
N THR A 71 6.16 -8.94 -20.39
CA THR A 71 5.16 -9.70 -19.63
C THR A 71 3.75 -9.51 -20.22
N GLY A 72 3.49 -8.43 -20.95
CA GLY A 72 2.18 -8.07 -21.49
C GLY A 72 1.45 -7.03 -20.66
N SER A 73 0.12 -7.05 -20.69
CA SER A 73 -0.74 -6.03 -20.06
C SER A 73 -1.72 -6.65 -19.08
N GLU A 74 -2.01 -5.95 -18.00
CA GLU A 74 -3.15 -6.24 -17.13
C GLU A 74 -4.31 -5.33 -17.52
N VAL A 75 -5.43 -5.96 -17.87
CA VAL A 75 -6.69 -5.29 -18.21
C VAL A 75 -7.66 -5.45 -17.03
N THR A 76 -8.33 -4.37 -16.67
CA THR A 76 -9.38 -4.38 -15.65
C THR A 76 -10.74 -4.27 -16.30
N LEU A 77 -11.63 -5.22 -16.01
CA LEU A 77 -13.01 -5.24 -16.48
C LEU A 77 -14.00 -5.06 -15.33
N ALA A 78 -15.00 -4.21 -15.50
CA ALA A 78 -16.16 -4.12 -14.62
C ALA A 78 -17.16 -5.23 -14.97
N ILE A 79 -17.91 -5.69 -13.96
CA ILE A 79 -19.00 -6.65 -14.15
C ILE A 79 -20.33 -5.89 -14.08
N ALA A 80 -21.17 -6.01 -15.11
CA ALA A 80 -22.39 -5.23 -15.26
C ALA A 80 -23.39 -5.38 -14.09
N ASP A 81 -23.46 -6.58 -13.50
CA ASP A 81 -24.40 -6.90 -12.40
C ASP A 81 -23.78 -6.82 -10.99
N ASP A 82 -22.49 -6.53 -10.87
CA ASP A 82 -21.79 -6.40 -9.59
C ASP A 82 -20.87 -5.17 -9.58
N PRO A 83 -21.36 -3.98 -9.16
CA PRO A 83 -20.58 -2.74 -9.19
C PRO A 83 -19.40 -2.75 -8.22
N ASP A 84 -19.33 -3.72 -7.30
CA ASP A 84 -18.20 -3.86 -6.39
C ASP A 84 -17.05 -4.68 -6.99
N ALA A 85 -17.33 -5.52 -8.00
CA ALA A 85 -16.38 -6.47 -8.56
C ALA A 85 -15.61 -5.91 -9.76
N ALA A 86 -14.33 -6.28 -9.84
CA ALA A 86 -13.49 -6.00 -10.99
C ALA A 86 -12.63 -7.20 -11.34
N VAL A 87 -12.68 -7.60 -12.60
CA VAL A 87 -11.84 -8.66 -13.15
C VAL A 87 -10.50 -8.05 -13.50
N ARG A 88 -9.43 -8.47 -12.80
CA ARG A 88 -8.05 -8.22 -13.24
C ARG A 88 -7.57 -9.42 -14.03
N PHE A 89 -7.22 -9.18 -15.29
CA PHE A 89 -6.91 -10.21 -16.25
C PHE A 89 -5.65 -9.85 -17.03
N ARG A 90 -4.66 -10.75 -17.08
CA ARG A 90 -3.42 -10.52 -17.83
C ARG A 90 -3.52 -11.10 -19.23
N ILE A 91 -3.26 -10.26 -20.23
CA ILE A 91 -2.93 -10.67 -21.59
C ILE A 91 -1.41 -10.74 -21.68
N ASP A 92 -0.86 -11.92 -21.96
CA ASP A 92 0.59 -12.10 -22.06
C ASP A 92 1.11 -11.56 -23.41
N ALA A 93 2.33 -11.02 -23.45
CA ALA A 93 2.91 -10.53 -24.71
C ALA A 93 3.07 -11.62 -25.78
N ALA A 94 3.14 -12.89 -25.36
CA ALA A 94 3.02 -14.04 -26.25
C ALA A 94 1.55 -14.20 -26.67
N LYS A 95 1.27 -13.88 -27.94
CA LYS A 95 -0.06 -14.07 -28.54
C LYS A 95 -0.56 -15.48 -28.21
N ASP A 96 -1.79 -15.56 -27.71
CA ASP A 96 -2.51 -16.79 -27.36
C ASP A 96 -2.24 -17.33 -25.95
N ARG A 97 -1.69 -16.51 -25.06
CA ARG A 97 -1.62 -16.83 -23.62
C ARG A 97 -2.26 -15.72 -22.78
N CYS A 98 -2.93 -16.15 -21.71
CA CYS A 98 -3.52 -15.25 -20.72
C CYS A 98 -3.29 -15.82 -19.33
N ASP A 99 -2.99 -14.95 -18.36
CA ASP A 99 -2.58 -15.32 -17.00
C ASP A 99 -1.48 -16.42 -16.96
N GLY A 100 -0.63 -16.50 -17.98
CA GLY A 100 0.43 -17.52 -18.08
C GLY A 100 -0.03 -18.88 -18.61
N GLY A 101 -1.33 -19.08 -18.86
CA GLY A 101 -1.90 -20.31 -19.42
C GLY A 101 -2.19 -20.20 -20.92
N PRO A 102 -2.36 -21.33 -21.63
CA PRO A 102 -2.71 -21.35 -23.05
C PRO A 102 -4.21 -21.16 -23.32
N ASN A 103 -5.07 -21.29 -22.30
CA ASN A 103 -6.53 -21.16 -22.46
C ASN A 103 -7.04 -19.86 -21.82
N CYS A 104 -7.18 -18.83 -22.65
CA CYS A 104 -7.65 -17.52 -22.21
C CYS A 104 -9.10 -17.51 -21.70
N ALA A 105 -9.99 -18.32 -22.26
CA ALA A 105 -11.39 -18.36 -21.82
C ALA A 105 -11.54 -18.97 -20.42
N ASP A 106 -10.77 -20.04 -20.13
CA ASP A 106 -10.73 -20.62 -18.79
C ASP A 106 -10.10 -19.67 -17.78
N ALA A 107 -9.00 -19.01 -18.15
CA ALA A 107 -8.36 -18.00 -17.30
C ALA A 107 -9.30 -16.83 -17.00
N LEU A 108 -10.06 -16.35 -18.00
CA LEU A 108 -11.04 -15.29 -17.80
C LEU A 108 -12.17 -15.73 -16.86
N ARG A 109 -12.67 -16.97 -16.97
CA ARG A 109 -13.67 -17.52 -16.05
C ARG A 109 -13.16 -17.58 -14.62
N GLU A 110 -11.96 -18.08 -14.41
CA GLU A 110 -11.33 -18.09 -13.08
C GLU A 110 -11.15 -16.67 -12.52
N ALA A 111 -10.80 -15.71 -13.37
CA ALA A 111 -10.66 -14.31 -13.00
C ALA A 111 -12.01 -13.67 -12.62
N VAL A 112 -13.10 -13.99 -13.32
CA VAL A 112 -14.47 -13.57 -12.98
C VAL A 112 -14.89 -14.14 -11.62
N ASP A 113 -14.69 -15.44 -11.40
CA ASP A 113 -15.03 -16.08 -10.13
C ASP A 113 -14.22 -15.49 -8.97
N ARG A 114 -12.93 -15.21 -9.20
CA ARG A 114 -12.07 -14.53 -8.23
C ARG A 114 -12.57 -13.11 -7.94
N ALA A 115 -12.92 -12.33 -8.96
CA ALA A 115 -13.43 -10.97 -8.80
C ALA A 115 -14.71 -10.92 -7.95
N ARG A 116 -15.66 -11.83 -8.17
CA ARG A 116 -16.89 -11.92 -7.37
C ARG A 116 -16.60 -12.30 -5.91
N ARG A 117 -15.65 -13.21 -5.66
CA ARG A 117 -15.21 -13.54 -4.29
C ARG A 117 -14.55 -12.35 -3.60
N GLU A 118 -13.66 -11.64 -4.29
CA GLU A 118 -13.01 -10.43 -3.77
C GLU A 118 -14.02 -9.33 -3.44
N ALA A 119 -15.00 -9.09 -4.32
CA ALA A 119 -16.11 -8.16 -4.05
C ALA A 119 -16.91 -8.57 -2.80
N GLY A 120 -17.20 -9.87 -2.64
CA GLY A 120 -17.82 -10.40 -1.43
C GLY A 120 -17.00 -10.17 -0.16
N GLN A 121 -15.68 -10.32 -0.22
CA GLN A 121 -14.77 -10.03 0.90
C GLN A 121 -14.73 -8.54 1.24
N LEU A 122 -14.70 -7.67 0.23
CA LEU A 122 -14.73 -6.22 0.44
C LEU A 122 -16.05 -5.77 1.07
N ARG A 123 -17.20 -6.29 0.61
CA ARG A 123 -18.50 -6.01 1.22
C ARG A 123 -18.52 -6.40 2.70
N ALA A 124 -18.08 -7.61 3.03
CA ALA A 124 -17.99 -8.07 4.42
C ALA A 124 -17.07 -7.20 5.28
N MET A 125 -15.93 -6.75 4.73
CA MET A 125 -15.03 -5.82 5.41
C MET A 125 -15.72 -4.48 5.66
N ARG A 126 -16.33 -3.89 4.63
CA ARG A 126 -17.06 -2.60 4.74
C ARG A 126 -18.18 -2.69 5.76
N ASP A 127 -19.04 -3.70 5.67
CA ASP A 127 -20.16 -3.88 6.59
C ASP A 127 -19.68 -3.99 8.05
N ALA A 128 -18.57 -4.69 8.30
CA ALA A 128 -18.01 -4.84 9.63
C ALA A 128 -17.43 -3.53 10.19
N PHE A 129 -16.75 -2.75 9.36
CA PHE A 129 -16.08 -1.51 9.78
C PHE A 129 -17.03 -0.31 9.81
N ASP A 130 -17.82 -0.10 8.75
CA ASP A 130 -18.85 0.94 8.66
C ASP A 130 -19.90 0.74 9.78
N GLY A 131 -20.35 -0.51 10.01
CA GLY A 131 -21.31 -0.87 11.05
C GLY A 131 -20.81 -0.69 12.49
N CYS A 132 -19.51 -0.45 12.67
CA CYS A 132 -18.89 -0.16 13.97
C CYS A 132 -18.41 1.31 14.10
N GLY A 133 -18.76 2.17 13.15
CA GLY A 133 -18.42 3.60 13.19
C GLY A 133 -16.99 3.93 12.76
N HIS A 134 -16.32 3.00 12.06
CA HIS A 134 -14.99 3.22 11.47
C HIS A 134 -15.06 3.02 9.95
N PRO A 135 -15.56 4.00 9.18
CA PRO A 135 -15.73 3.82 7.74
C PRO A 135 -14.44 3.40 7.05
N LEU A 136 -14.54 2.43 6.14
CA LEU A 136 -13.38 1.98 5.37
C LEU A 136 -12.92 3.09 4.40
N LEU A 137 -11.63 3.40 4.41
CA LEU A 137 -11.01 4.39 3.51
C LEU A 137 -10.32 3.73 2.30
N GLY A 138 -9.82 2.52 2.50
CA GLY A 138 -9.03 1.78 1.52
C GLY A 138 -8.60 0.43 2.07
N THR A 139 -8.00 -0.40 1.22
CA THR A 139 -7.37 -1.66 1.62
C THR A 139 -6.30 -2.05 0.61
N ASP A 140 -5.39 -2.93 1.00
CA ASP A 140 -4.45 -3.54 0.06
C ASP A 140 -5.16 -4.42 -0.97
N GLU A 141 -4.48 -4.75 -2.07
CA GLU A 141 -5.04 -5.54 -3.18
C GLU A 141 -5.49 -6.95 -2.75
N LYS A 142 -4.95 -7.48 -1.64
CA LYS A 142 -5.34 -8.79 -1.10
C LYS A 142 -6.55 -8.72 -0.15
N LEU A 143 -7.06 -7.53 0.13
CA LEU A 143 -8.20 -7.30 1.02
C LEU A 143 -7.94 -7.84 2.44
N THR A 144 -6.73 -7.61 2.95
CA THR A 144 -6.25 -8.10 4.25
C THR A 144 -5.89 -6.99 5.24
N ALA A 145 -5.71 -5.76 4.77
CA ALA A 145 -5.25 -4.64 5.59
C ALA A 145 -6.14 -3.39 5.39
N PRO A 146 -7.31 -3.34 6.05
CA PRO A 146 -8.21 -2.18 5.99
C PRO A 146 -7.52 -0.92 6.51
N TRP A 147 -7.86 0.20 5.88
CA TRP A 147 -7.52 1.55 6.33
C TRP A 147 -8.75 2.24 6.90
N ILE A 148 -8.62 2.77 8.10
CA ILE A 148 -9.66 3.55 8.79
C ILE A 148 -9.03 4.77 9.44
N GLU A 149 -9.85 5.77 9.78
CA GLU A 149 -9.41 6.83 10.67
C GLU A 149 -9.55 6.40 12.14
N ALA A 150 -8.52 6.70 12.92
CA ALA A 150 -8.64 6.66 14.38
C ALA A 150 -7.67 7.63 15.04
N ARG A 151 -8.14 8.39 16.03
CA ARG A 151 -7.29 9.25 16.86
C ARG A 151 -6.65 8.45 17.99
N VAL A 152 -5.40 8.06 17.81
CA VAL A 152 -4.61 7.36 18.83
C VAL A 152 -3.81 8.37 19.66
N THR A 153 -4.01 8.35 20.98
CA THR A 153 -3.26 9.12 21.98
C THR A 153 -3.08 8.27 23.23
N ASP A 154 -2.21 8.67 24.17
CA ASP A 154 -2.08 7.98 25.47
C ASP A 154 -3.40 7.82 26.23
N ARG A 155 -4.37 8.74 26.02
CA ARG A 155 -5.67 8.66 26.70
C ARG A 155 -6.67 7.77 25.99
N THR A 156 -6.44 7.46 24.71
CA THR A 156 -7.44 6.82 23.84
C THR A 156 -6.97 5.51 23.25
N VAL A 157 -5.69 5.15 23.40
CA VAL A 157 -5.10 3.99 22.71
C VAL A 157 -5.83 2.69 23.04
N ASP A 158 -6.07 2.39 24.33
CA ASP A 158 -6.73 1.15 24.72
C ASP A 158 -8.19 1.09 24.24
N ASP A 159 -8.94 2.19 24.40
CA ASP A 159 -10.32 2.28 23.92
C ASP A 159 -10.43 2.17 22.40
N VAL A 160 -9.49 2.78 21.66
CA VAL A 160 -9.43 2.67 20.20
C VAL A 160 -9.12 1.24 19.78
N LEU A 161 -8.13 0.59 20.40
CA LEU A 161 -7.78 -0.80 20.09
C LEU A 161 -8.93 -1.76 20.43
N ALA A 162 -9.63 -1.56 21.55
CA ALA A 162 -10.79 -2.35 21.92
C ALA A 162 -11.94 -2.21 20.89
N ARG A 163 -12.28 -0.97 20.49
CA ARG A 163 -13.33 -0.72 19.49
C ARG A 163 -12.98 -1.27 18.12
N VAL A 164 -11.75 -1.03 17.64
CA VAL A 164 -11.28 -1.56 16.36
C VAL A 164 -11.22 -3.09 16.42
N GLY A 165 -10.78 -3.68 17.54
CA GLY A 165 -10.80 -5.12 17.78
C GLY A 165 -12.19 -5.73 17.66
N ALA A 166 -13.24 -5.04 18.13
CA ALA A 166 -14.62 -5.48 17.93
C ALA A 166 -15.06 -5.44 16.44
N CYS A 167 -14.59 -4.46 15.66
CA CYS A 167 -14.78 -4.42 14.20
C CYS A 167 -14.10 -5.61 13.54
N VAL A 168 -12.86 -5.89 13.93
CA VAL A 168 -12.06 -7.01 13.43
C VAL A 168 -12.71 -8.34 13.77
N GLN A 169 -13.27 -8.52 14.97
CA GLN A 169 -14.03 -9.71 15.33
C GLN A 169 -15.19 -9.96 14.36
N ARG A 170 -16.02 -8.95 14.10
CA ARG A 170 -17.14 -9.07 13.15
C ARG A 170 -16.66 -9.43 11.75
N TRP A 171 -15.58 -8.79 11.30
CA TRP A 171 -15.01 -9.05 9.99
C TRP A 171 -14.45 -10.48 9.87
N VAL A 172 -13.69 -10.94 10.86
CA VAL A 172 -13.11 -12.29 10.90
C VAL A 172 -14.21 -13.36 10.92
N THR A 173 -15.25 -13.18 11.73
CA THR A 173 -16.42 -14.08 11.75
C THR A 173 -17.09 -14.13 10.38
N ALA A 174 -17.40 -12.97 9.78
CA ALA A 174 -18.02 -12.90 8.47
C ALA A 174 -17.14 -13.49 7.35
N ARG A 175 -15.81 -13.43 7.48
CA ARG A 175 -14.86 -14.07 6.57
C ARG A 175 -14.84 -15.58 6.75
N ALA A 176 -14.83 -16.06 7.99
CA ALA A 176 -14.82 -17.49 8.30
C ALA A 176 -16.09 -18.21 7.84
N GLU A 177 -17.25 -17.55 7.87
CA GLU A 177 -18.50 -18.09 7.31
C GLU A 177 -18.43 -18.32 5.79
N ARG A 178 -17.67 -17.48 5.08
CA ARG A 178 -17.49 -17.55 3.62
C ARG A 178 -16.35 -18.50 3.22
N ASP A 179 -15.30 -18.54 4.02
CA ASP A 179 -14.11 -19.37 3.80
C ASP A 179 -13.55 -19.88 5.15
N PRO A 180 -14.06 -21.01 5.67
CA PRO A 180 -13.68 -21.55 6.97
C PRO A 180 -12.19 -21.92 7.10
N GLY A 181 -11.53 -22.17 5.96
CA GLY A 181 -10.12 -22.58 5.89
C GLY A 181 -9.12 -21.41 5.87
N ALA A 182 -9.59 -20.18 5.63
CA ALA A 182 -8.73 -19.03 5.37
C ALA A 182 -8.64 -18.01 6.53
N ALA A 183 -8.87 -18.45 7.78
CA ALA A 183 -8.72 -17.58 8.94
C ALA A 183 -7.23 -17.34 9.26
N PRO A 184 -6.75 -16.08 9.21
CA PRO A 184 -5.37 -15.78 9.53
C PRO A 184 -5.15 -15.87 11.05
N GLU A 185 -3.91 -16.14 11.47
CA GLU A 185 -3.53 -16.08 12.89
C GLU A 185 -3.46 -14.64 13.43
N TRP A 186 -3.32 -13.67 12.53
CA TRP A 186 -3.23 -12.25 12.85
C TRP A 186 -3.96 -11.43 11.79
N VAL A 187 -4.62 -10.36 12.24
CA VAL A 187 -5.23 -9.36 11.36
C VAL A 187 -4.59 -8.00 11.63
N THR A 188 -4.30 -7.26 10.57
CA THR A 188 -3.75 -5.90 10.69
C THR A 188 -4.74 -4.86 10.21
N VAL A 189 -4.85 -3.76 10.94
CA VAL A 189 -5.64 -2.59 10.56
C VAL A 189 -4.71 -1.37 10.53
N ASN A 190 -4.75 -0.62 9.44
CA ASN A 190 -4.04 0.64 9.30
C ASN A 190 -4.92 1.78 9.84
N LEU A 191 -4.38 2.54 10.79
CA LEU A 191 -5.05 3.67 11.43
C LEU A 191 -4.43 4.96 10.90
N ALA A 192 -5.12 5.57 9.94
CA ALA A 192 -4.77 6.88 9.40
C ALA A 192 -5.07 8.00 10.41
N ALA A 193 -4.38 9.12 10.22
CA ALA A 193 -4.63 10.32 11.01
C ALA A 193 -6.09 10.82 10.79
N PRO A 194 -6.72 11.44 11.80
CA PRO A 194 -8.04 12.03 11.63
C PRO A 194 -8.04 13.12 10.55
N GLY A 195 -9.02 13.11 9.65
CA GLY A 195 -9.13 14.03 8.51
C GLY A 195 -8.49 13.51 7.23
N ALA A 196 -7.77 12.38 7.26
CA ALA A 196 -7.20 11.75 6.08
C ALA A 196 -8.26 11.42 5.01
N ALA A 197 -9.50 11.14 5.40
CA ALA A 197 -10.62 10.87 4.52
C ALA A 197 -10.95 12.06 3.60
N ASP A 198 -10.85 13.29 4.13
CA ASP A 198 -11.17 14.53 3.41
C ASP A 198 -10.12 14.86 2.33
N ASP A 199 -8.88 14.42 2.55
CA ASP A 199 -7.75 14.66 1.65
C ASP A 199 -7.54 13.53 0.62
N LEU A 200 -8.40 12.51 0.61
CA LEU A 200 -8.25 11.38 -0.30
C LEU A 200 -8.46 11.81 -1.75
N PRO A 201 -7.51 11.48 -2.66
CA PRO A 201 -7.73 11.66 -4.08
C PRO A 201 -9.00 10.95 -4.55
N GLU A 202 -9.85 11.65 -5.29
CA GLU A 202 -11.04 11.06 -5.87
C GLU A 202 -10.64 9.94 -6.85
N ALA A 203 -11.17 8.74 -6.62
CA ALA A 203 -11.19 7.72 -7.65
C ALA A 203 -12.44 7.93 -8.51
N LYS A 204 -12.30 7.81 -9.83
CA LYS A 204 -13.42 7.93 -10.79
C LYS A 204 -14.59 7.09 -10.29
N SER A 205 -15.76 7.71 -10.15
CA SER A 205 -16.98 7.06 -9.64
C SER A 205 -17.47 5.92 -10.54
N THR A 206 -17.06 5.92 -11.80
CA THR A 206 -17.37 4.89 -12.80
C THR A 206 -16.56 3.60 -12.61
N LEU A 207 -15.53 3.59 -11.77
CA LEU A 207 -14.73 2.40 -11.49
C LEU A 207 -15.45 1.50 -10.46
N PRO A 208 -15.32 0.18 -10.57
CA PRO A 208 -15.84 -0.73 -9.55
C PRO A 208 -15.29 -0.42 -8.16
N THR A 209 -16.09 -0.68 -7.12
CA THR A 209 -15.75 -0.32 -5.75
C THR A 209 -14.41 -0.91 -5.32
N VAL A 210 -14.12 -2.18 -5.62
CA VAL A 210 -12.83 -2.79 -5.25
C VAL A 210 -11.64 -2.02 -5.81
N VAL A 211 -11.71 -1.57 -7.07
CA VAL A 211 -10.66 -0.77 -7.71
C VAL A 211 -10.49 0.57 -7.00
N ARG A 212 -11.61 1.22 -6.62
CA ARG A 212 -11.59 2.51 -5.93
C ARG A 212 -10.97 2.43 -4.52
N PHE A 213 -11.15 1.31 -3.82
CA PHE A 213 -10.61 1.09 -2.47
C PHE A 213 -9.15 0.60 -2.46
N THR A 214 -8.71 -0.08 -3.52
CA THR A 214 -7.32 -0.51 -3.70
C THR A 214 -6.52 0.43 -4.59
N HIS A 215 -7.05 1.62 -4.93
CA HIS A 215 -6.43 2.53 -5.87
C HIS A 215 -5.11 3.08 -5.30
N GLY A 216 -4.00 2.83 -6.00
CA GLY A 216 -2.66 3.13 -5.51
C GLY A 216 -2.44 4.57 -5.06
N ARG A 217 -3.03 5.57 -5.74
CA ARG A 217 -2.91 6.97 -5.33
C ARG A 217 -3.60 7.27 -3.99
N ARG A 218 -4.73 6.59 -3.69
CA ARG A 218 -5.42 6.74 -2.40
C ARG A 218 -4.61 6.08 -1.29
N LEU A 219 -4.12 4.87 -1.52
CA LEU A 219 -3.26 4.17 -0.56
C LEU A 219 -1.96 4.95 -0.31
N ALA A 220 -1.38 5.57 -1.34
CA ALA A 220 -0.22 6.44 -1.20
C ALA A 220 -0.51 7.70 -0.40
N ALA A 221 -1.68 8.33 -0.58
CA ALA A 221 -2.09 9.48 0.23
C ALA A 221 -2.27 9.09 1.71
N LEU A 222 -2.90 7.95 1.99
CA LEU A 222 -3.04 7.42 3.35
C LEU A 222 -1.71 7.09 4.03
N ALA A 223 -0.71 6.68 3.24
CA ALA A 223 0.63 6.34 3.70
C ALA A 223 1.65 7.48 3.57
N GLN A 224 1.21 8.68 3.18
CA GLN A 224 2.09 9.84 2.96
C GLN A 224 2.69 10.32 4.28
N ASP A 225 1.88 10.34 5.33
CA ASP A 225 2.28 10.72 6.69
C ASP A 225 2.40 9.49 7.60
N PRO A 226 3.04 9.62 8.77
CA PRO A 226 3.09 8.54 9.75
C PRO A 226 1.70 8.05 10.17
N TYR A 227 1.51 6.75 10.14
CA TYR A 227 0.27 6.08 10.54
C TYR A 227 0.55 4.91 11.47
N TYR A 228 -0.47 4.43 12.17
CA TYR A 228 -0.33 3.27 13.04
C TYR A 228 -0.82 2.00 12.33
N VAL A 229 -0.18 0.88 12.64
CA VAL A 229 -0.67 -0.45 12.27
C VAL A 229 -0.96 -1.23 13.54
N ALA A 230 -2.23 -1.51 13.77
CA ALA A 230 -2.71 -2.35 14.85
C ALA A 230 -2.76 -3.80 14.37
N ALA A 231 -2.09 -4.71 15.05
CA ALA A 231 -2.11 -6.14 14.76
C ALA A 231 -2.82 -6.88 15.89
N TYR A 232 -3.88 -7.61 15.54
CA TYR A 232 -4.74 -8.36 16.44
C TYR A 232 -4.50 -9.85 16.27
N PRO A 233 -4.19 -10.59 17.35
CA PRO A 233 -4.14 -12.04 17.31
C PRO A 233 -5.56 -12.60 17.15
N VAL A 234 -5.66 -13.68 16.39
CA VAL A 234 -6.90 -14.42 16.16
C VAL A 234 -6.75 -15.83 16.71
N GLY A 235 -7.66 -16.20 17.59
CA GLY A 235 -7.75 -17.52 18.20
C GLY A 235 -8.01 -18.61 17.16
N ARG A 236 -7.58 -19.83 17.51
CA ARG A 236 -7.87 -21.05 16.74
C ARG A 236 -9.20 -21.71 17.15
N ASP A 237 -9.96 -21.07 18.05
CA ASP A 237 -11.30 -21.50 18.43
C ASP A 237 -12.29 -21.40 17.26
N ALA A 238 -13.46 -22.03 17.42
CA ALA A 238 -14.48 -22.07 16.37
C ALA A 238 -14.99 -20.69 15.99
N ASP A 239 -15.02 -19.76 16.95
CA ASP A 239 -15.51 -18.39 16.77
C ASP A 239 -14.42 -17.43 16.25
N ARG A 240 -13.18 -17.92 16.11
CA ARG A 240 -12.00 -17.17 15.69
C ARG A 240 -11.86 -15.88 16.52
N THR A 241 -11.85 -16.06 17.83
CA THR A 241 -11.89 -14.96 18.79
C THR A 241 -10.71 -14.01 18.63
N VAL A 242 -10.98 -12.71 18.52
CA VAL A 242 -9.98 -11.65 18.39
C VAL A 242 -9.61 -11.13 19.78
N ASP A 243 -8.34 -11.24 20.13
CA ASP A 243 -7.84 -10.74 21.42
C ASP A 243 -7.35 -9.28 21.27
N ALA A 244 -8.27 -8.34 21.51
CA ALA A 244 -7.97 -6.91 21.48
C ALA A 244 -7.01 -6.45 22.59
N ALA A 245 -6.94 -7.18 23.71
CA ALA A 245 -6.04 -6.84 24.82
C ALA A 245 -4.57 -7.21 24.51
N ALA A 246 -4.37 -8.24 23.69
CA ALA A 246 -3.07 -8.62 23.14
C ALA A 246 -2.74 -7.89 21.82
N ALA A 247 -3.55 -6.92 21.38
CA ALA A 247 -3.27 -6.14 20.19
C ALA A 247 -1.93 -5.40 20.33
N THR A 248 -1.15 -5.39 19.25
CA THR A 248 0.11 -4.66 19.20
C THR A 248 0.01 -3.50 18.22
N LEU A 249 0.62 -2.38 18.57
CA LEU A 249 0.62 -1.18 17.73
C LEU A 249 2.05 -0.85 17.30
N ARG A 250 2.22 -0.47 16.04
CA ARG A 250 3.50 0.04 15.51
C ARG A 250 3.27 1.27 14.67
N ILE A 251 4.30 2.12 14.57
CA ILE A 251 4.28 3.30 13.70
C ILE A 251 4.93 2.91 12.38
N VAL A 252 4.28 3.27 11.27
CA VAL A 252 4.89 3.26 9.95
C VAL A 252 5.07 4.69 9.50
N SER A 253 6.29 5.02 9.10
CA SER A 253 6.61 6.33 8.54
C SER A 253 7.30 6.22 7.18
N PRO A 254 7.33 7.34 6.43
CA PRO A 254 8.13 7.48 5.24
C PRO A 254 9.60 7.10 5.44
N PHE A 255 10.27 6.77 4.33
CA PHE A 255 11.64 6.25 4.34
C PHE A 255 12.65 7.18 5.02
N GLU A 256 12.58 8.49 4.75
CA GLU A 256 13.50 9.48 5.32
C GLU A 256 13.38 9.56 6.85
N GLU A 257 12.14 9.56 7.36
CA GLU A 257 11.88 9.56 8.80
C GLU A 257 12.36 8.26 9.46
N ARG A 258 12.14 7.10 8.82
CA ARG A 258 12.66 5.81 9.30
C ARG A 258 14.18 5.80 9.39
N GLN A 259 14.86 6.37 8.41
CA GLN A 259 16.32 6.50 8.47
C GLN A 259 16.77 7.46 9.58
N ALA A 260 16.09 8.61 9.72
CA ALA A 260 16.40 9.58 10.76
C ALA A 260 16.21 9.00 12.16
N PHE A 261 15.12 8.26 12.37
CA PHE A 261 14.87 7.50 13.60
C PHE A 261 16.00 6.49 13.88
N SER A 262 16.36 5.64 12.91
CA SER A 262 17.43 4.64 13.08
C SER A 262 18.75 5.30 13.48
N ARG A 263 19.14 6.41 12.84
CA ARG A 263 20.37 7.14 13.18
C ARG A 263 20.34 7.69 14.60
N ARG A 264 19.20 8.22 15.04
CA ARG A 264 19.05 8.76 16.40
C ARG A 264 19.11 7.66 17.44
N ILE A 265 18.42 6.53 17.21
CA ILE A 265 18.50 5.36 18.09
C ILE A 265 19.93 4.85 18.19
N ASP A 266 20.62 4.64 17.06
CA ASP A 266 21.99 4.14 17.06
C ASP A 266 22.91 5.08 17.85
N ALA A 267 22.79 6.40 17.63
CA ALA A 267 23.56 7.40 18.37
C ALA A 267 23.26 7.42 19.87
N SER A 268 21.99 7.23 20.28
CA SER A 268 21.58 7.23 21.68
C SER A 268 21.97 5.95 22.42
N VAL A 269 21.98 4.80 21.73
CA VAL A 269 22.25 3.49 22.34
C VAL A 269 23.74 3.17 22.40
N LEU A 270 24.52 3.60 21.42
CA LEU A 270 25.96 3.30 21.34
C LEU A 270 26.77 3.65 22.60
N PRO A 271 26.58 4.83 23.26
CA PRO A 271 27.30 5.14 24.50
C PRO A 271 27.07 4.09 25.58
N ALA A 272 25.82 3.68 25.82
CA ALA A 272 25.48 2.67 26.81
C ALA A 272 26.06 1.30 26.45
N LEU A 273 26.05 0.90 25.18
CA LEU A 273 26.69 -0.34 24.75
C LEU A 273 28.20 -0.32 24.98
N ARG A 274 28.84 0.84 24.79
CA ARG A 274 30.30 1.00 24.95
C ARG A 274 30.79 1.00 26.38
N GLU A 275 29.89 1.12 27.36
CA GLU A 275 30.24 0.88 28.77
C GLU A 275 30.61 -0.60 29.01
N THR A 276 29.99 -1.53 28.25
CA THR A 276 30.27 -2.97 28.34
C THR A 276 31.21 -3.44 27.22
N TYR A 277 31.03 -2.92 26.01
CA TYR A 277 31.75 -3.33 24.80
C TYR A 277 32.42 -2.10 24.15
N PRO A 278 33.65 -1.72 24.55
CA PRO A 278 34.24 -0.42 24.21
C PRO A 278 34.29 -0.07 22.71
N ASP A 279 34.42 -1.08 21.85
CA ASP A 279 34.52 -0.93 20.40
C ASP A 279 33.18 -1.21 19.69
N ALA A 280 32.06 -1.23 20.42
CA ALA A 280 30.77 -1.59 19.84
C ALA A 280 30.38 -0.72 18.65
N VAL A 281 29.83 -1.38 17.64
CA VAL A 281 29.24 -0.76 16.44
C VAL A 281 27.86 -1.35 16.17
N THR A 282 26.88 -0.50 15.86
CA THR A 282 25.56 -0.97 15.45
C THR A 282 25.62 -1.53 14.02
N ALA A 283 24.75 -2.49 13.72
CA ALA A 283 24.60 -3.02 12.35
C ALA A 283 24.04 -1.97 11.37
N GLY A 284 23.45 -0.90 11.91
CA GLY A 284 22.64 0.05 11.18
C GLY A 284 21.29 -0.55 10.76
N GLY A 285 20.32 0.30 10.46
CA GLY A 285 19.04 -0.16 9.93
C GLY A 285 18.06 -0.67 10.98
N ALA A 286 18.05 -0.08 12.18
CA ALA A 286 16.96 -0.19 13.17
C ALA A 286 15.65 0.48 12.68
N GLY A 287 15.34 0.32 11.39
CA GLY A 287 14.17 0.88 10.73
C GLY A 287 12.89 0.43 11.42
N MET A 288 11.91 1.33 11.46
CA MET A 288 10.70 1.25 12.30
C MET A 288 9.77 0.05 12.06
N GLY A 289 10.16 -0.95 11.26
CA GLY A 289 9.43 -2.22 11.14
C GLY A 289 9.64 -3.18 12.31
N VAL A 290 10.71 -3.00 13.08
CA VAL A 290 11.08 -3.85 14.22
C VAL A 290 10.82 -3.12 15.55
N TRP A 291 9.94 -2.13 15.58
CA TRP A 291 9.58 -1.39 16.80
C TRP A 291 8.08 -1.46 17.03
N ARG A 292 7.66 -1.66 18.28
CA ARG A 292 6.25 -1.67 18.69
C ARG A 292 6.07 -0.69 19.83
N LEU A 293 4.94 0.00 19.86
CA LEU A 293 4.56 0.80 21.01
C LEU A 293 4.37 -0.10 22.23
N GLU A 294 4.75 0.41 23.39
CA GLU A 294 4.44 -0.23 24.66
C GLU A 294 2.91 -0.18 24.89
N GLN A 295 2.35 -1.20 25.55
CA GLN A 295 0.91 -1.26 25.80
C GLN A 295 0.44 -0.04 26.61
N GLY A 296 -0.74 0.50 26.28
CA GLY A 296 -1.32 1.65 26.97
C GLY A 296 -0.68 3.01 26.67
N THR A 297 0.33 3.10 25.78
CA THR A 297 0.96 4.39 25.46
C THR A 297 1.42 4.52 24.00
N VAL A 298 1.33 5.73 23.47
CA VAL A 298 1.97 6.13 22.19
C VAL A 298 3.30 6.86 22.40
N ARG A 299 3.74 7.06 23.65
CA ARG A 299 4.96 7.82 23.98
C ARG A 299 6.20 6.95 24.11
N ARG A 300 6.05 5.64 24.24
CA ARG A 300 7.18 4.70 24.35
C ARG A 300 7.02 3.56 23.37
N MET A 301 8.14 3.14 22.80
CA MET A 301 8.24 1.97 21.95
C MET A 301 9.42 1.10 22.32
N ARG A 302 9.27 -0.20 22.09
CA ARG A 302 10.31 -1.22 22.25
C ARG A 302 10.71 -1.86 20.95
N GLY A 303 12.01 -2.00 20.77
CA GLY A 303 12.61 -2.62 19.61
C GLY A 303 13.95 -3.25 19.94
N TYR A 304 14.51 -3.93 18.94
CA TYR A 304 15.84 -4.51 19.04
C TYR A 304 16.80 -3.71 18.17
N VAL A 305 17.95 -3.34 18.74
CA VAL A 305 19.10 -2.79 18.02
C VAL A 305 20.15 -3.88 17.91
N LEU A 306 20.45 -4.28 16.67
CA LEU A 306 21.49 -5.27 16.40
C LEU A 306 22.87 -4.59 16.39
N PHE A 307 23.86 -5.21 17.02
CA PHE A 307 25.21 -4.66 17.11
C PHE A 307 26.27 -5.76 17.19
N CYS A 308 27.52 -5.37 16.92
CA CYS A 308 28.71 -6.19 17.07
C CYS A 308 29.57 -5.62 18.20
N GLU A 309 30.19 -6.47 19.00
CA GLU A 309 31.08 -6.04 20.10
C GLU A 309 32.28 -5.22 19.61
N ARG A 310 32.74 -5.53 18.39
CA ARG A 310 33.84 -4.88 17.69
C ARG A 310 33.52 -4.77 16.20
N PRO A 311 34.13 -3.84 15.45
CA PRO A 311 34.01 -3.79 14.01
C PRO A 311 34.51 -5.08 13.35
N PRO A 312 33.86 -5.59 12.28
CA PRO A 312 34.37 -6.74 11.54
C PRO A 312 35.79 -6.53 11.02
N ALA A 313 36.67 -7.52 11.21
CA ALA A 313 38.10 -7.42 10.91
C ALA A 313 38.41 -7.25 9.42
N ASP A 314 37.50 -7.66 8.54
CA ASP A 314 37.61 -7.55 7.09
C ASP A 314 37.04 -6.24 6.52
N GLY A 315 36.67 -5.30 7.40
CA GLY A 315 36.07 -4.02 7.02
C GLY A 315 34.64 -4.15 6.46
N LYS A 316 34.02 -5.34 6.56
CA LYS A 316 32.63 -5.54 6.15
C LYS A 316 31.67 -4.88 7.13
N GLN A 317 30.43 -4.73 6.69
CA GLN A 317 29.34 -4.22 7.52
C GLN A 317 29.05 -5.19 8.67
N CYS A 318 28.84 -4.66 9.87
CA CYS A 318 28.33 -5.42 11.00
C CYS A 318 26.90 -5.90 10.70
N PHE A 319 26.66 -7.21 10.83
CA PHE A 319 25.32 -7.81 10.66
C PHE A 319 24.59 -8.06 11.98
N GLY A 320 25.24 -7.77 13.10
CA GLY A 320 24.70 -7.93 14.45
C GLY A 320 24.82 -9.36 14.97
N ASP A 321 25.76 -9.55 15.88
CA ASP A 321 25.98 -10.80 16.63
C ASP A 321 25.26 -10.77 17.98
N LEU A 322 24.93 -9.57 18.45
CA LEU A 322 24.20 -9.28 19.68
C LEU A 322 22.99 -8.40 19.38
N ALA A 323 22.01 -8.42 20.28
CA ALA A 323 20.87 -7.51 20.23
C ALA A 323 20.68 -6.79 21.56
N ALA A 324 20.47 -5.48 21.51
CA ALA A 324 19.99 -4.71 22.65
C ALA A 324 18.47 -4.58 22.56
N LEU A 325 17.73 -4.98 23.59
CA LEU A 325 16.34 -4.56 23.77
C LEU A 325 16.36 -3.11 24.22
N VAL A 326 15.72 -2.24 23.46
CA VAL A 326 15.74 -0.80 23.69
C VAL A 326 14.32 -0.27 23.83
N SER A 327 14.10 0.61 24.80
CA SER A 327 12.89 1.44 24.91
C SER A 327 13.21 2.87 24.52
N SER A 328 12.38 3.53 23.73
CA SER A 328 12.59 4.91 23.27
C SER A 328 11.27 5.64 23.07
N ASP A 329 11.30 6.98 23.02
CA ASP A 329 10.22 7.75 22.42
C ASP A 329 10.11 7.48 20.89
N PRO A 330 8.96 7.74 20.24
CA PRO A 330 8.79 7.58 18.80
C PRO A 330 9.73 8.45 17.95
N ALA A 331 10.32 9.50 18.53
CA ALA A 331 11.29 10.34 17.84
C ALA A 331 12.70 9.72 17.83
N GLY A 332 13.00 8.78 18.72
CA GLY A 332 14.33 8.16 18.86
C GLY A 332 15.29 8.94 19.77
N ARG A 333 14.81 9.84 20.64
CA ARG A 333 15.64 10.74 21.47
C ARG A 333 15.94 10.17 22.85
N ASP A 334 14.97 9.52 23.48
CA ASP A 334 15.07 9.06 24.87
C ASP A 334 15.31 7.53 24.94
N ALA A 335 16.32 7.06 24.20
CA ALA A 335 16.59 5.63 24.09
C ALA A 335 17.32 5.08 25.31
N GLU A 336 16.85 3.95 25.81
CA GLU A 336 17.37 3.25 26.98
C GLU A 336 17.60 1.77 26.65
N VAL A 337 18.80 1.26 26.94
CA VAL A 337 19.11 -0.17 26.82
C VAL A 337 18.53 -0.92 28.01
N VAL A 338 17.47 -1.68 27.79
CA VAL A 338 16.77 -2.47 28.82
C VAL A 338 17.57 -3.72 29.17
N ARG A 339 18.09 -4.43 28.16
CA ARG A 339 18.96 -5.59 28.31
C ARG A 339 19.70 -5.90 27.02
N ILE A 340 20.85 -6.57 27.16
CA ILE A 340 21.61 -7.13 26.05
C ILE A 340 21.31 -8.63 25.94
N LEU A 341 21.13 -9.10 24.72
CA LEU A 341 20.88 -10.49 24.36
C LEU A 341 22.07 -11.05 23.59
N THR A 342 22.55 -12.20 24.06
CA THR A 342 23.47 -13.09 23.35
C THR A 342 22.68 -14.18 22.63
N ASP A 343 23.36 -14.97 21.78
CA ASP A 343 22.78 -16.17 21.14
C ASP A 343 21.50 -15.90 20.35
N ILE A 344 21.46 -14.73 19.69
CA ILE A 344 20.30 -14.24 18.94
C ILE A 344 20.13 -14.92 17.58
N ARG A 345 20.91 -15.94 17.26
CA ARG A 345 20.86 -16.70 16.01
C ARG A 345 20.86 -18.19 16.29
N ASP A 346 20.11 -18.95 15.50
CA ASP A 346 20.16 -20.41 15.57
C ASP A 346 21.38 -20.99 14.83
N GLU A 347 21.50 -22.32 14.86
CA GLU A 347 22.60 -23.08 14.23
C GLU A 347 22.73 -22.85 12.71
N HIS A 348 21.69 -22.35 12.06
CA HIS A 348 21.68 -21.99 10.63
C HIS A 348 21.93 -20.48 10.39
N GLY A 349 22.21 -19.72 11.45
CA GLY A 349 22.44 -18.27 11.40
C GLY A 349 21.17 -17.43 11.32
N VAL A 350 19.98 -18.02 11.49
CA VAL A 350 18.69 -17.32 11.42
C VAL A 350 18.44 -16.56 12.70
N LEU A 351 18.09 -15.27 12.59
CA LEU A 351 17.80 -14.40 13.73
C LEU A 351 16.59 -14.92 14.55
N ARG A 352 16.80 -15.15 15.84
CA ARG A 352 15.79 -15.54 16.84
C ARG A 352 15.80 -14.55 17.99
N LEU A 353 14.85 -13.62 17.95
CA LEU A 353 14.66 -12.65 19.02
C LEU A 353 13.45 -13.06 19.86
N PRO A 354 13.50 -12.90 21.20
CA PRO A 354 12.35 -13.13 22.06
C PRO A 354 11.15 -12.26 21.65
N PRO A 355 9.92 -12.71 21.95
CA PRO A 355 8.79 -11.79 22.02
C PRO A 355 9.10 -10.68 23.04
N ARG A 356 8.60 -9.47 22.77
CA ARG A 356 8.98 -8.24 23.49
C ARG A 356 7.99 -7.86 24.56
#